data_AF-A0AA46YMD7-F1
#
_entry.id   AF-A0AA46YMD7-F1
#
_cell.length_a   1.000
_cell.length_b   1.000
_cell.length_c   1.000
_cell.angle_alpha   90.00
_cell.angle_beta   90.00
_cell.angle_gamma   90.00
#
_symmetry.space_group_name_H-M   'P 1'
#
loop_
_entity.id
_entity.type
_entity.pdbx_description
1 polymer ?
#
loop_
_entity_poly.entity_id
_entity_poly.type
_entity_poly.pdbx_seq_one_letter_code
_entity_poly.pdbx_strand_id
1 'polypeptide(L)'
;MGLRSSLRWWSARRPHVLLIEAPGAPEVRLAVEAWCQERGGVRVATPADADLLVVAGTITADLTDAAAELWRQMPGPRARVDIDRTDCPREMLDAARTRLADSGPGARDDEWLAGNDRGGAPTYAGHAEPGDTHTDPGQMHPGDDRDDPNADGHGPPTKPDGHEPTDDSTRHAPDIESDTSGPHDDHASHDGHTDPMSNTHHTHHISHSDNIGHTSHADHMGHDMAGTELPAGLGMADRAADRDGLKLDVLPVMLGPVMAYWPTGLAVALKLQGDVIQQAAVRGRPEAGPGQRFWEQHPVASRLDRVIDLVGLLGWDTAAVYARMLRDRALAAGADDRVLEGMAKLSRRARRSPFVRLSLRGLARVGPEGVDAYDRLLGWLAADTRSAPYTADLDTTCALMVGRDIAEARLVVASMPPDLESSAESTHHLGGGGR
;
A
#
# COMPACT_ATOMS: atom_id res chain seq x y z
N MET A 1 7.09 19.09 30.78
CA MET A 1 7.11 18.74 29.33
C MET A 1 6.01 19.53 28.63
N GLY A 2 6.15 19.83 27.33
CA GLY A 2 5.13 20.56 26.57
C GLY A 2 4.09 19.62 25.94
N LEU A 3 2.88 20.15 25.67
CA LEU A 3 1.79 19.40 25.04
C LEU A 3 2.23 18.71 23.73
N ARG A 4 3.03 19.40 22.91
CA ARG A 4 3.58 18.85 21.65
C ARG A 4 4.48 17.64 21.86
N SER A 5 5.37 17.65 22.87
CA SER A 5 6.19 16.48 23.22
C SER A 5 5.35 15.31 23.73
N SER A 6 4.31 15.57 24.55
CA SER A 6 3.42 14.53 25.06
C SER A 6 2.54 13.91 23.95
N LEU A 7 2.09 14.70 22.98
CA LEU A 7 1.37 14.22 21.80
C LEU A 7 2.26 13.39 20.86
N ARG A 8 3.52 13.78 20.68
CA ARG A 8 4.52 13.01 19.89
C ARG A 8 4.82 11.64 20.49
N TRP A 9 5.01 11.59 21.80
CA TRP A 9 5.15 10.31 22.51
C TRP A 9 3.86 9.46 22.42
N TRP A 10 2.69 10.09 22.24
CA TRP A 10 1.43 9.40 21.98
C TRP A 10 1.25 8.93 20.53
N SER A 11 1.78 9.62 19.51
CA SER A 11 1.77 9.14 18.12
C SER A 11 2.82 8.04 17.91
N ALA A 12 4.04 8.20 18.43
CA ALA A 12 5.09 7.17 18.41
C ALA A 12 4.73 5.89 19.19
N ARG A 13 3.64 5.88 19.96
CA ARG A 13 3.05 4.65 20.54
C ARG A 13 2.25 3.81 19.53
N ARG A 14 1.92 4.36 18.36
CA ARG A 14 1.26 3.69 17.24
C ARG A 14 1.89 4.12 15.90
N PRO A 15 3.18 3.82 15.66
CA PRO A 15 3.83 4.21 14.42
C PRO A 15 3.13 3.56 13.24
N HIS A 16 2.94 4.33 12.17
CA HIS A 16 2.42 3.86 10.91
C HIS A 16 3.56 3.19 10.12
N VAL A 17 3.43 1.89 9.88
CA VAL A 17 4.47 1.00 9.36
C VAL A 17 4.20 0.68 7.89
N LEU A 18 5.06 1.18 7.01
CA LEU A 18 5.16 0.72 5.63
C LEU A 18 6.18 -0.42 5.57
N LEU A 19 5.76 -1.58 5.07
CA LEU A 19 6.53 -2.82 5.08
C LEU A 19 6.86 -3.29 3.67
N ILE A 20 8.14 -3.49 3.39
CA ILE A 20 8.68 -4.13 2.19
C ILE A 20 9.16 -5.53 2.60
N GLU A 21 8.51 -6.57 2.11
CA GLU A 21 8.93 -7.97 2.29
C GLU A 21 9.91 -8.35 1.18
N ALA A 22 11.13 -8.74 1.52
CA ALA A 22 12.06 -9.31 0.54
C ALA A 22 11.56 -10.69 0.08
N PRO A 23 11.77 -11.05 -1.21
CA PRO A 23 11.53 -12.40 -1.69
C PRO A 23 12.19 -13.44 -0.78
N GLY A 24 11.39 -14.39 -0.29
CA GLY A 24 11.86 -15.47 0.57
C GLY A 24 12.20 -15.11 2.02
N ALA A 25 11.69 -13.99 2.58
CA ALA A 25 11.82 -13.64 4.00
C ALA A 25 10.47 -13.57 4.79
N PRO A 26 9.55 -14.55 4.63
CA PRO A 26 8.20 -14.46 5.21
C PRO A 26 8.19 -14.47 6.74
N GLU A 27 9.14 -15.15 7.39
CA GLU A 27 9.25 -15.16 8.85
C GLU A 27 9.64 -13.78 9.40
N VAL A 28 10.43 -13.00 8.66
CA VAL A 28 10.75 -11.60 9.03
C VAL A 28 9.51 -10.72 8.89
N ARG A 29 8.74 -10.83 7.79
CA ARG A 29 7.43 -10.14 7.68
C ARG A 29 6.52 -10.50 8.85
N LEU A 30 6.38 -11.79 9.16
CA LEU A 30 5.48 -12.26 10.21
C LEU A 30 5.90 -11.76 11.59
N ALA A 31 7.20 -11.63 11.87
CA ALA A 31 7.71 -10.99 13.08
C ALA A 31 7.35 -9.49 13.15
N VAL A 32 7.41 -8.76 12.03
CA VAL A 32 6.98 -7.35 11.95
C VAL A 32 5.46 -7.23 12.15
N GLU A 33 4.67 -8.11 11.51
CA GLU A 33 3.21 -8.16 11.71
C GLU A 33 2.84 -8.44 13.18
N ALA A 34 3.51 -9.39 13.82
CA ALA A 34 3.31 -9.72 15.23
C ALA A 34 3.70 -8.56 16.15
N TRP A 35 4.85 -7.89 15.91
CA TRP A 35 5.24 -6.69 16.66
C TRP A 35 4.22 -5.56 16.51
N CYS A 36 3.65 -5.36 15.31
CA CYS A 36 2.57 -4.39 15.10
C CYS A 36 1.36 -4.70 16.00
N GLN A 37 0.90 -5.95 16.05
CA GLN A 37 -0.20 -6.37 16.92
C GLN A 37 0.13 -6.23 18.42
N GLU A 38 1.31 -6.65 18.86
CA GLU A 38 1.74 -6.52 20.27
C GLU A 38 1.87 -5.06 20.72
N ARG A 39 2.43 -4.20 19.86
CA ARG A 39 2.98 -2.89 20.26
C ARG A 39 2.20 -1.69 19.74
N GLY A 40 1.09 -1.93 19.04
CA GLY A 40 0.17 -0.90 18.55
C GLY A 40 0.54 -0.29 17.20
N GLY A 41 1.55 -0.83 16.50
CA GLY A 41 1.93 -0.39 15.16
C GLY A 41 0.79 -0.62 14.15
N VAL A 42 0.57 0.36 13.27
CA VAL A 42 -0.48 0.32 12.25
C VAL A 42 0.16 0.03 10.91
N ARG A 43 -0.13 -1.11 10.26
CA ARG A 43 0.34 -1.34 8.89
C ARG A 43 -0.39 -0.42 7.93
N VAL A 44 0.35 0.37 7.16
CA VAL A 44 -0.17 1.30 6.14
C VAL A 44 0.22 0.87 4.74
N ALA A 45 -0.50 1.39 3.74
CA ALA A 45 -0.37 1.02 2.32
C ALA A 45 0.31 2.09 1.45
N THR A 46 0.62 3.26 2.00
CA THR A 46 1.20 4.40 1.26
C THR A 46 2.35 5.04 2.05
N PRO A 47 3.37 5.62 1.38
CA PRO A 47 4.45 6.33 2.07
C PRO A 47 3.97 7.65 2.69
N ALA A 48 2.96 8.30 2.12
CA ALA A 48 2.42 9.56 2.64
C ALA A 48 1.75 9.44 4.03
N ASP A 49 1.41 8.22 4.44
CA ASP A 49 0.77 7.88 5.72
C ASP A 49 1.73 7.10 6.66
N ALA A 50 3.04 7.05 6.37
CA ALA A 50 3.99 6.20 7.08
C ALA A 50 5.06 6.97 7.88
N ASP A 51 5.24 6.57 9.15
CA ASP A 51 6.36 7.02 10.02
C ASP A 51 7.56 6.07 9.93
N LEU A 52 7.31 4.76 9.80
CA LEU A 52 8.32 3.71 9.88
C LEU A 52 8.40 2.91 8.58
N LEU A 53 9.54 2.99 7.89
CA LEU A 53 9.85 2.10 6.77
C LEU A 53 10.58 0.87 7.31
N VAL A 54 10.01 -0.31 7.07
CA VAL A 54 10.62 -1.59 7.40
C VAL A 54 10.95 -2.35 6.13
N VAL A 55 12.21 -2.72 5.96
CA VAL A 55 12.65 -3.72 4.98
C VAL A 55 12.86 -5.03 5.71
N ALA A 56 12.10 -6.07 5.34
CA ALA A 56 12.12 -7.39 5.98
C ALA A 56 12.78 -8.42 5.06
N GLY A 57 14.05 -8.72 5.33
CA GLY A 57 14.95 -9.57 4.55
C GLY A 57 15.81 -8.79 3.56
N THR A 58 16.84 -9.46 3.02
CA THR A 58 17.74 -8.92 2.00
C THR A 58 17.03 -8.67 0.66
N ILE A 59 16.89 -7.41 0.25
CA ILE A 59 16.24 -7.00 -1.00
C ILE A 59 17.18 -6.92 -2.20
N THR A 60 16.63 -7.09 -3.41
CA THR A 60 17.35 -6.94 -4.69
C THR A 60 17.64 -5.48 -5.03
N ALA A 61 18.44 -5.21 -6.07
CA ALA A 61 18.71 -3.85 -6.57
C ALA A 61 17.43 -3.09 -6.94
N ASP A 62 16.55 -3.66 -7.77
CA ASP A 62 15.27 -3.05 -8.18
C ASP A 62 14.37 -2.71 -6.96
N LEU A 63 14.38 -3.55 -5.92
CA LEU A 63 13.68 -3.28 -4.66
C LEU A 63 14.39 -2.24 -3.79
N THR A 64 15.71 -2.11 -3.90
CA THR A 64 16.50 -1.10 -3.18
C THR A 64 16.19 0.31 -3.70
N ASP A 65 16.13 0.48 -5.03
CA ASP A 65 15.70 1.74 -5.65
C ASP A 65 14.24 2.08 -5.30
N ALA A 66 13.34 1.08 -5.31
CA ALA A 66 11.96 1.27 -4.89
C ALA A 66 11.83 1.66 -3.39
N ALA A 67 12.63 1.04 -2.52
CA ALA A 67 12.68 1.37 -1.09
C ALA A 67 13.25 2.78 -0.84
N ALA A 68 14.26 3.18 -1.62
CA ALA A 68 14.79 4.55 -1.58
C ALA A 68 13.75 5.57 -2.04
N GLU A 69 12.99 5.29 -3.09
CA GLU A 69 11.93 6.19 -3.57
C GLU A 69 10.78 6.32 -2.56
N LEU A 70 10.30 5.22 -1.99
CA LEU A 70 9.28 5.26 -0.94
C LEU A 70 9.76 6.06 0.29
N TRP A 71 11.04 5.93 0.67
CA TRP A 71 11.65 6.75 1.72
C TRP A 71 11.67 8.26 1.38
N ARG A 72 11.90 8.63 0.12
CA ARG A 72 11.81 10.05 -0.31
C ARG A 72 10.39 10.60 -0.20
N GLN A 73 9.38 9.77 -0.47
CA GLN A 73 7.96 10.15 -0.44
C GLN A 73 7.37 10.21 0.98
N MET A 74 8.02 9.60 1.99
CA MET A 74 7.54 9.65 3.37
C MET A 74 7.70 11.04 4.01
N PRO A 75 6.70 11.52 4.78
CA PRO A 75 6.79 12.76 5.56
C PRO A 75 7.83 12.63 6.70
N GLY A 76 8.10 13.73 7.41
CA GLY A 76 8.92 13.74 8.63
C GLY A 76 8.08 14.08 9.87
N PRO A 77 8.34 13.50 11.06
CA PRO A 77 9.44 12.59 11.38
C PRO A 77 9.24 11.18 10.79
N ARG A 78 10.33 10.55 10.38
CA ARG A 78 10.33 9.19 9.83
C ARG A 78 11.60 8.44 10.24
N ALA A 79 11.52 7.12 10.36
CA ALA A 79 12.66 6.25 10.61
C ALA A 79 12.65 5.07 9.63
N ARG A 80 13.85 4.60 9.25
CA ARG A 80 14.04 3.36 8.49
C ARG A 80 14.68 2.29 9.37
N VAL A 81 14.29 1.03 9.14
CA VAL A 81 14.93 -0.14 9.70
C VAL A 81 14.92 -1.27 8.69
N ASP A 82 16.10 -1.80 8.40
CA ASP A 82 16.30 -2.95 7.51
C ASP A 82 16.70 -4.13 8.40
N ILE A 83 16.02 -5.27 8.26
CA ILE A 83 16.06 -6.40 9.19
C ILE A 83 16.28 -7.67 8.38
N ASP A 84 17.40 -8.38 8.54
CA ASP A 84 17.65 -9.64 7.84
C ASP A 84 17.23 -10.87 8.67
N ARG A 85 17.24 -12.05 8.05
CA ARG A 85 16.81 -13.33 8.64
C ARG A 85 17.60 -13.76 9.90
N THR A 86 18.77 -13.16 10.15
CA THR A 86 19.62 -13.47 11.32
C THR A 86 19.48 -12.49 12.49
N ASP A 87 18.75 -11.39 12.30
CA ASP A 87 18.62 -10.33 13.31
C ASP A 87 17.58 -10.65 14.40
N CYS A 88 17.39 -9.73 15.35
CA CYS A 88 16.24 -9.73 16.26
C CYS A 88 15.24 -8.63 15.86
N PRO A 89 14.20 -8.95 15.03
CA PRO A 89 13.28 -7.93 14.51
C PRO A 89 12.61 -7.11 15.61
N ARG A 90 12.28 -7.75 16.74
CA ARG A 90 11.57 -7.14 17.87
C ARG A 90 12.38 -6.02 18.53
N GLU A 91 13.69 -6.22 18.70
CA GLU A 91 14.61 -5.23 19.27
C GLU A 91 14.85 -4.07 18.30
N MET A 92 15.05 -4.37 17.01
CA MET A 92 15.26 -3.35 15.99
C MET A 92 14.03 -2.46 15.79
N LEU A 93 12.81 -3.03 15.83
CA LEU A 93 11.56 -2.28 15.75
C LEU A 93 11.29 -1.46 17.03
N ASP A 94 11.57 -1.98 18.23
CA ASP A 94 11.47 -1.21 19.47
C ASP A 94 12.50 -0.05 19.51
N ALA A 95 13.71 -0.25 18.98
CA ALA A 95 14.72 0.78 18.83
C ALA A 95 14.31 1.84 17.79
N ALA A 96 13.77 1.44 16.63
CA ALA A 96 13.28 2.37 15.61
C ALA A 96 12.08 3.19 16.10
N ARG A 97 11.16 2.58 16.86
CA ARG A 97 10.06 3.29 17.54
C ARG A 97 10.56 4.29 18.59
N THR A 98 11.65 3.96 19.29
CA THR A 98 12.30 4.90 20.22
C THR A 98 12.88 6.11 19.46
N ARG A 99 13.63 5.88 18.38
CA ARG A 99 14.12 6.97 17.49
C ARG A 99 13.00 7.89 17.01
N LEU A 100 11.85 7.33 16.60
CA LEU A 100 10.68 8.11 16.20
C LEU A 100 10.08 8.97 17.32
N ALA A 101 10.11 8.50 18.57
CA ALA A 101 9.62 9.25 19.72
C ALA A 101 10.52 10.46 20.06
N ASP A 102 11.83 10.30 19.89
CA ASP A 102 12.84 11.32 20.21
C ASP A 102 13.06 12.34 19.06
N SER A 103 12.72 11.98 17.82
CA SER A 103 12.93 12.79 16.61
C SER A 103 12.22 14.14 16.61
N GLY A 104 12.96 15.23 16.37
CA GLY A 104 12.44 16.61 16.37
C GLY A 104 11.44 16.96 15.25
N PRO A 105 10.84 18.17 15.25
CA PRO A 105 10.05 18.65 14.11
C PRO A 105 10.96 18.90 12.91
N GLY A 106 10.66 18.26 11.77
CA GLY A 106 11.52 18.34 10.59
C GLY A 106 12.75 17.44 10.61
N ALA A 107 12.91 16.59 11.64
CA ALA A 107 13.96 15.57 11.65
C ALA A 107 13.76 14.56 10.52
N ARG A 108 14.54 14.74 9.46
CA ARG A 108 14.90 13.72 8.50
C ARG A 108 16.17 13.06 9.02
N ASP A 109 16.15 11.74 9.27
CA ASP A 109 17.34 10.98 9.71
C ASP A 109 18.54 11.13 8.74
N ASP A 110 18.27 11.55 7.49
CA ASP A 110 19.21 11.68 6.38
C ASP A 110 20.22 12.88 6.43
N GLU A 111 20.10 13.87 7.33
CA GLU A 111 20.92 15.10 7.25
C GLU A 111 22.27 15.09 8.03
N TRP A 112 22.66 14.01 8.74
CA TRP A 112 23.87 14.04 9.61
C TRP A 112 24.90 12.91 9.46
N LEU A 113 24.78 12.02 8.47
CA LEU A 113 25.79 10.96 8.20
C LEU A 113 26.89 11.35 7.20
N ALA A 114 26.82 12.53 6.58
CA ALA A 114 27.83 13.05 5.66
C ALA A 114 28.71 14.17 6.28
N GLY A 115 28.70 14.31 7.61
CA GLY A 115 29.06 15.56 8.29
C GLY A 115 30.43 15.67 8.94
N ASN A 116 31.28 14.62 9.00
CA ASN A 116 32.55 14.73 9.72
C ASN A 116 33.66 13.74 9.32
N ASP A 117 34.35 13.97 8.19
CA ASP A 117 35.81 14.25 8.26
C ASP A 117 36.43 14.80 6.94
N ARG A 118 37.30 15.80 7.10
CA ARG A 118 38.41 16.20 6.18
C ARG A 118 38.19 16.31 4.65
N GLY A 119 37.86 17.53 4.21
CA GLY A 119 38.87 18.35 3.51
C GLY A 119 38.66 18.69 2.02
N GLY A 120 38.93 19.96 1.67
CA GLY A 120 39.07 20.44 0.30
C GLY A 120 37.85 21.23 -0.22
N ALA A 121 37.81 22.54 0.03
CA ALA A 121 36.84 23.44 -0.58
C ALA A 121 37.32 23.92 -1.97
N PRO A 122 36.54 23.73 -3.06
CA PRO A 122 36.75 24.44 -4.31
C PRO A 122 35.92 25.73 -4.31
N THR A 123 36.57 26.88 -4.18
CA THR A 123 35.92 28.19 -4.36
C THR A 123 35.50 28.38 -5.82
N TYR A 124 34.20 28.47 -6.09
CA TYR A 124 33.68 28.99 -7.35
C TYR A 124 33.18 30.42 -7.16
N ALA A 125 33.73 31.33 -7.96
CA ALA A 125 33.36 32.73 -8.02
C ALA A 125 32.89 33.08 -9.43
N GLY A 126 31.97 34.05 -9.53
CA GLY A 126 31.26 34.38 -10.77
C GLY A 126 29.92 33.61 -10.86
N HIS A 127 28.82 34.20 -11.29
CA HIS A 127 28.60 35.57 -11.79
C HIS A 127 27.36 36.21 -11.16
N ALA A 128 27.39 37.53 -10.99
CA ALA A 128 26.22 38.34 -10.70
C ALA A 128 26.04 39.33 -11.87
N GLU A 129 24.84 39.37 -12.44
CA GLU A 129 24.44 40.35 -13.46
C GLU A 129 24.20 41.73 -12.84
N PRO A 130 24.39 42.83 -13.58
CA PRO A 130 24.34 44.19 -13.04
C PRO A 130 22.91 44.74 -12.91
N GLY A 131 22.68 45.57 -11.89
CA GLY A 131 21.46 46.36 -11.73
C GLY A 131 21.79 47.74 -11.15
N ASP A 132 21.83 48.77 -12.01
CA ASP A 132 22.10 50.15 -11.61
C ASP A 132 20.92 50.78 -10.85
N THR A 133 21.19 51.55 -9.79
CA THR A 133 20.54 52.85 -9.53
C THR A 133 21.18 53.64 -8.35
N HIS A 134 21.99 54.65 -8.70
CA HIS A 134 22.06 55.99 -8.11
C HIS A 134 22.13 56.27 -6.58
N THR A 135 23.32 56.77 -6.17
CA THR A 135 23.53 58.06 -5.47
C THR A 135 23.49 58.17 -3.92
N ASP A 136 24.69 57.99 -3.33
CA ASP A 136 25.46 58.79 -2.32
C ASP A 136 24.90 60.16 -1.79
N PRO A 137 25.36 60.78 -0.65
CA PRO A 137 26.29 60.35 0.43
C PRO A 137 25.81 60.50 1.90
N GLY A 138 26.57 59.94 2.86
CA GLY A 138 26.49 60.32 4.30
C GLY A 138 27.19 59.34 5.28
N GLN A 139 28.52 59.38 5.44
CA GLN A 139 29.27 60.12 6.50
C GLN A 139 29.55 59.34 7.81
N MET A 140 30.85 59.15 8.11
CA MET A 140 31.52 58.84 9.41
C MET A 140 31.14 57.52 10.13
N HIS A 141 31.97 56.46 10.23
CA HIS A 141 33.31 56.26 10.88
C HIS A 141 33.31 56.36 12.44
N PRO A 142 34.26 55.73 13.18
CA PRO A 142 33.92 54.75 14.23
C PRO A 142 34.57 55.05 15.61
N GLY A 143 34.48 54.14 16.58
CA GLY A 143 35.37 54.14 17.75
C GLY A 143 35.06 53.11 18.85
N ASP A 144 36.14 52.64 19.49
CA ASP A 144 36.29 51.94 20.80
C ASP A 144 35.40 50.70 21.10
N ASP A 145 35.91 49.50 21.40
CA ASP A 145 37.11 48.99 22.12
C ASP A 145 37.15 49.22 23.64
N ARG A 146 37.57 48.15 24.36
CA ARG A 146 37.86 48.00 25.81
C ARG A 146 36.62 47.78 26.69
N ASP A 147 36.49 46.66 27.40
CA ASP A 147 37.34 46.06 28.45
C ASP A 147 37.25 46.80 29.80
N ASP A 148 36.53 46.22 30.77
CA ASP A 148 37.16 45.66 31.99
C ASP A 148 36.16 44.74 32.76
N PRO A 149 36.62 43.82 33.65
CA PRO A 149 35.78 42.86 34.38
C PRO A 149 35.62 43.15 35.89
N ASN A 150 34.78 42.36 36.56
CA ASN A 150 34.50 42.36 38.01
C ASN A 150 33.69 43.60 38.50
N ALA A 151 32.97 43.56 39.63
CA ALA A 151 33.03 42.63 40.76
C ALA A 151 31.65 42.37 41.40
N ASP A 152 31.65 41.44 42.37
CA ASP A 152 30.74 41.25 43.51
C ASP A 152 29.20 41.16 43.29
N GLY A 153 28.46 40.23 43.89
CA GLY A 153 28.85 39.16 44.82
C GLY A 153 27.97 39.07 46.07
N HIS A 154 26.82 38.38 45.99
CA HIS A 154 26.03 38.05 47.18
C HIS A 154 25.48 36.61 47.12
N GLY A 155 25.60 35.90 48.25
CA GLY A 155 25.15 34.52 48.43
C GLY A 155 23.71 34.37 48.98
N PRO A 156 23.23 33.13 49.14
CA PRO A 156 21.80 32.82 49.37
C PRO A 156 21.45 32.50 50.84
N PRO A 157 20.14 32.44 51.18
CA PRO A 157 19.64 31.73 52.35
C PRO A 157 18.75 30.50 52.00
N THR A 158 19.30 29.32 52.30
CA THR A 158 18.69 28.14 52.97
C THR A 158 17.16 27.89 52.98
N LYS A 159 16.79 26.59 52.81
CA LYS A 159 15.50 25.97 53.23
C LYS A 159 15.36 25.94 54.78
N PRO A 160 14.18 25.64 55.38
CA PRO A 160 13.47 24.33 55.35
C PRO A 160 11.97 24.47 54.94
N ASP A 161 11.07 23.47 54.82
CA ASP A 161 11.08 21.98 54.79
C ASP A 161 9.81 21.50 53.99
N GLY A 162 9.26 20.27 53.96
CA GLY A 162 9.60 18.95 54.55
C GLY A 162 8.44 18.26 55.33
N HIS A 163 7.51 17.55 54.66
CA HIS A 163 6.55 16.60 55.27
C HIS A 163 5.87 15.66 54.23
N GLU A 164 5.78 14.36 54.53
CA GLU A 164 4.83 13.40 53.93
C GLU A 164 3.62 13.18 54.88
N PRO A 165 2.53 12.54 54.41
CA PRO A 165 2.19 11.23 54.99
C PRO A 165 1.60 10.18 54.02
N THR A 166 1.51 8.93 54.52
CA THR A 166 0.75 7.77 53.98
C THR A 166 -0.77 7.89 54.31
N ASP A 167 -1.72 6.97 54.00
CA ASP A 167 -1.69 5.54 53.59
C ASP A 167 -2.99 5.08 52.87
N ASP A 168 -3.07 3.79 52.52
CA ASP A 168 -4.17 2.94 52.01
C ASP A 168 -5.64 3.41 52.07
N SER A 169 -6.39 3.14 50.98
CA SER A 169 -7.74 2.52 51.07
C SER A 169 -8.20 1.87 49.75
N THR A 170 -8.13 0.53 49.72
CA THR A 170 -8.84 -0.45 48.85
C THR A 170 -10.21 -0.10 48.21
N ARG A 171 -10.56 -0.88 47.15
CA ARG A 171 -11.89 -1.09 46.46
C ARG A 171 -12.20 -0.15 45.27
N HIS A 172 -13.03 -0.49 44.26
CA HIS A 172 -13.75 -1.74 43.89
C HIS A 172 -13.69 -1.91 42.34
N ALA A 173 -13.87 -3.13 41.83
CA ALA A 173 -14.17 -3.38 40.40
C ALA A 173 -15.70 -3.45 40.18
N PRO A 174 -16.22 -3.14 38.98
CA PRO A 174 -17.62 -3.35 38.62
C PRO A 174 -17.84 -4.73 37.99
N ASP A 175 -18.73 -5.53 38.60
CA ASP A 175 -19.25 -6.74 37.99
C ASP A 175 -20.26 -6.41 36.87
N ILE A 176 -20.32 -7.25 35.84
CA ILE A 176 -21.40 -7.25 34.85
C ILE A 176 -21.86 -8.70 34.64
N GLU A 177 -22.89 -9.10 35.38
CA GLU A 177 -23.64 -10.32 35.11
C GLU A 177 -24.81 -10.05 34.14
N SER A 178 -25.13 -11.06 33.34
CA SER A 178 -26.39 -11.18 32.60
C SER A 178 -27.46 -11.83 33.47
N ASP A 179 -28.74 -11.46 33.35
CA ASP A 179 -29.66 -12.33 32.57
C ASP A 179 -31.08 -11.79 32.30
N THR A 180 -31.67 -12.34 31.23
CA THR A 180 -33.12 -12.52 30.92
C THR A 180 -34.18 -11.42 31.20
N SER A 181 -35.03 -11.13 30.19
CA SER A 181 -36.44 -11.62 30.18
C SER A 181 -37.39 -10.86 29.23
N GLY A 182 -38.22 -11.58 28.47
CA GLY A 182 -39.59 -11.15 28.09
C GLY A 182 -39.80 -10.50 26.69
N PRO A 183 -40.79 -10.96 25.90
CA PRO A 183 -41.21 -10.34 24.63
C PRO A 183 -42.54 -9.57 24.74
N HIS A 184 -42.82 -8.71 23.76
CA HIS A 184 -44.18 -8.21 23.45
C HIS A 184 -44.36 -8.02 21.94
N ASP A 185 -45.50 -8.48 21.42
CA ASP A 185 -45.90 -8.39 20.01
C ASP A 185 -46.82 -7.18 19.72
N ASP A 186 -47.00 -6.89 18.43
CA ASP A 186 -48.23 -6.36 17.80
C ASP A 186 -48.90 -5.06 18.32
N HIS A 187 -48.87 -3.98 17.51
CA HIS A 187 -49.94 -3.72 16.51
C HIS A 187 -49.90 -2.35 15.76
N ALA A 188 -50.64 -2.31 14.64
CA ALA A 188 -51.35 -1.18 14.04
C ALA A 188 -50.61 0.01 13.38
N SER A 189 -50.46 -0.11 12.06
CA SER A 189 -51.08 0.77 11.04
C SER A 189 -50.96 2.31 11.10
N HIS A 190 -50.56 2.90 9.96
CA HIS A 190 -51.39 3.93 9.33
C HIS A 190 -51.42 3.75 7.79
N ASP A 191 -52.46 4.28 7.15
CA ASP A 191 -52.93 3.92 5.80
C ASP A 191 -53.19 5.16 4.90
N GLY A 192 -53.32 4.96 3.59
CA GLY A 192 -53.69 5.96 2.56
C GLY A 192 -52.50 6.76 1.98
N HIS A 193 -52.28 6.88 0.67
CA HIS A 193 -53.25 7.05 -0.41
C HIS A 193 -52.68 6.63 -1.80
N THR A 194 -53.57 6.35 -2.76
CA THR A 194 -53.24 6.03 -4.16
C THR A 194 -54.08 6.82 -5.17
N ASP A 195 -53.51 7.07 -6.35
CA ASP A 195 -54.20 7.29 -7.65
C ASP A 195 -55.06 8.57 -7.82
N PRO A 196 -55.47 8.97 -9.06
CA PRO A 196 -55.40 8.23 -10.34
C PRO A 196 -54.78 8.95 -11.56
N MET A 197 -54.78 8.23 -12.68
CA MET A 197 -54.33 8.67 -14.01
C MET A 197 -55.22 9.75 -14.66
N SER A 198 -54.67 10.43 -15.67
CA SER A 198 -55.44 11.02 -16.78
C SER A 198 -54.76 10.68 -18.11
N ASN A 199 -55.57 10.47 -19.16
CA ASN A 199 -55.14 10.02 -20.49
C ASN A 199 -55.85 10.86 -21.56
N THR A 200 -55.14 11.35 -22.58
CA THR A 200 -55.75 12.09 -23.71
C THR A 200 -54.91 11.94 -24.98
N HIS A 201 -55.55 11.50 -26.05
CA HIS A 201 -54.96 11.39 -27.39
C HIS A 201 -55.01 12.73 -28.12
N HIS A 202 -54.02 13.01 -28.97
CA HIS A 202 -54.24 13.72 -30.23
C HIS A 202 -53.40 13.13 -31.35
N THR A 203 -54.06 12.50 -32.32
CA THR A 203 -53.49 12.03 -33.58
C THR A 203 -53.85 13.00 -34.70
N HIS A 204 -52.86 13.58 -35.38
CA HIS A 204 -53.05 14.15 -36.71
C HIS A 204 -51.89 13.75 -37.63
N HIS A 205 -52.25 13.45 -38.88
CA HIS A 205 -51.40 12.86 -39.92
C HIS A 205 -51.78 13.56 -41.22
N ILE A 206 -50.81 13.98 -42.06
CA ILE A 206 -50.96 14.26 -43.51
C ILE A 206 -49.60 14.60 -44.15
N SER A 207 -49.52 14.37 -45.46
CA SER A 207 -48.40 14.48 -46.44
C SER A 207 -47.27 15.50 -46.19
N HIS A 208 -45.98 15.23 -46.50
CA HIS A 208 -45.37 14.94 -47.81
C HIS A 208 -45.55 16.04 -48.88
N SER A 209 -44.49 16.80 -49.21
CA SER A 209 -43.87 16.84 -50.56
C SER A 209 -42.70 17.86 -50.67
N ASP A 210 -41.61 17.36 -51.26
CA ASP A 210 -40.74 17.98 -52.28
C ASP A 210 -40.07 19.37 -52.10
N ASN A 211 -38.76 19.29 -51.86
CA ASN A 211 -37.71 19.73 -52.81
C ASN A 211 -37.52 21.25 -53.11
N ILE A 212 -36.59 21.86 -52.37
CA ILE A 212 -35.61 22.80 -52.93
C ILE A 212 -34.22 22.41 -52.38
N GLY A 213 -33.29 22.02 -53.23
CA GLY A 213 -31.90 21.74 -52.85
C GLY A 213 -30.95 22.89 -53.19
N HIS A 214 -29.81 22.99 -52.51
CA HIS A 214 -28.69 23.82 -53.00
C HIS A 214 -27.30 23.37 -52.51
N THR A 215 -26.45 23.03 -53.49
CA THR A 215 -24.99 23.25 -53.56
C THR A 215 -24.11 23.02 -52.32
N SER A 216 -23.47 21.84 -52.29
CA SER A 216 -22.00 21.69 -52.30
C SER A 216 -21.15 22.77 -51.61
N HIS A 217 -20.88 22.57 -50.33
CA HIS A 217 -19.60 22.88 -49.69
C HIS A 217 -19.21 21.66 -48.85
N ALA A 218 -17.94 21.30 -48.66
CA ALA A 218 -16.70 21.50 -49.41
C ALA A 218 -15.74 20.44 -48.85
N ASP A 219 -14.69 20.02 -49.56
CA ASP A 219 -13.78 18.99 -49.04
C ASP A 219 -13.11 19.44 -47.74
N HIS A 220 -13.57 18.88 -46.61
CA HIS A 220 -12.86 18.96 -45.35
C HIS A 220 -11.62 18.07 -45.45
N MET A 221 -10.57 18.66 -46.02
CA MET A 221 -9.22 18.10 -46.07
C MET A 221 -8.87 17.52 -44.70
N GLY A 222 -8.53 16.23 -44.70
CA GLY A 222 -7.99 15.57 -43.51
C GLY A 222 -6.63 16.19 -43.20
N HIS A 223 -6.62 17.24 -42.38
CA HIS A 223 -5.39 17.79 -41.86
C HIS A 223 -4.76 16.77 -40.91
N ASP A 224 -3.69 16.12 -41.36
CA ASP A 224 -2.82 15.33 -40.50
C ASP A 224 -2.23 16.26 -39.43
N MET A 225 -2.83 16.25 -38.23
CA MET A 225 -2.36 17.01 -37.05
C MET A 225 -1.09 16.39 -36.44
N ALA A 226 -0.22 15.82 -37.28
CA ALA A 226 1.07 15.22 -36.93
C ALA A 226 2.13 16.33 -36.75
N GLY A 227 1.93 17.21 -35.76
CA GLY A 227 2.85 18.32 -35.52
C GLY A 227 2.47 19.33 -34.42
N THR A 228 1.32 19.20 -33.76
CA THR A 228 1.02 20.03 -32.57
C THR A 228 1.73 19.46 -31.34
N GLU A 229 3.00 19.86 -31.16
CA GLU A 229 3.71 19.71 -29.88
C GLU A 229 2.96 20.44 -28.76
N LEU A 230 3.03 19.91 -27.53
CA LEU A 230 2.47 20.58 -26.37
C LEU A 230 3.42 21.70 -25.87
N PRO A 231 2.90 22.71 -25.15
CA PRO A 231 3.74 23.67 -24.45
C PRO A 231 4.82 22.97 -23.60
N ALA A 232 6.03 23.52 -23.61
CA ALA A 232 7.27 22.92 -23.10
C ALA A 232 7.87 21.75 -23.91
N GLY A 233 7.46 21.55 -25.17
CA GLY A 233 8.14 20.63 -26.10
C GLY A 233 7.89 19.15 -25.80
N LEU A 234 6.80 18.85 -25.09
CA LEU A 234 6.37 17.48 -24.84
C LEU A 234 5.57 16.98 -26.04
N GLY A 235 5.94 15.82 -26.58
CA GLY A 235 5.15 15.13 -27.58
C GLY A 235 3.76 14.77 -27.03
N MET A 236 2.75 14.74 -27.90
CA MET A 236 1.46 14.14 -27.54
C MET A 236 1.63 12.64 -27.25
N ALA A 237 0.77 12.10 -26.40
CA ALA A 237 0.77 10.66 -26.09
C ALA A 237 0.56 9.81 -27.36
N ASP A 238 1.21 8.65 -27.41
CA ASP A 238 1.00 7.65 -28.48
C ASP A 238 -0.48 7.25 -28.57
N ARG A 239 -0.99 7.01 -29.78
CA ARG A 239 -2.38 6.60 -30.02
C ARG A 239 -2.46 5.29 -30.80
N ALA A 240 -3.19 4.33 -30.25
CA ALA A 240 -3.51 3.06 -30.90
C ALA A 240 -5.03 2.92 -31.07
N ALA A 241 -5.47 2.02 -31.95
CA ALA A 241 -6.90 1.72 -32.11
C ALA A 241 -7.37 0.77 -30.99
N ASP A 242 -8.46 1.14 -30.31
CA ASP A 242 -9.14 0.31 -29.31
C ASP A 242 -10.23 -0.58 -29.95
N ARG A 243 -10.84 -1.45 -29.13
CA ARG A 243 -11.88 -2.45 -29.45
C ARG A 243 -13.05 -1.92 -30.28
N ASP A 244 -13.44 -0.66 -30.14
CA ASP A 244 -14.55 -0.04 -30.88
C ASP A 244 -14.10 0.72 -32.15
N GLY A 245 -12.80 0.76 -32.43
CA GLY A 245 -12.19 1.48 -33.55
C GLY A 245 -11.80 2.93 -33.25
N LEU A 246 -12.09 3.46 -32.05
CA LEU A 246 -11.59 4.76 -31.63
C LEU A 246 -10.07 4.72 -31.39
N LYS A 247 -9.40 5.86 -31.58
CA LYS A 247 -7.98 6.00 -31.23
C LYS A 247 -7.84 6.62 -29.85
N LEU A 248 -7.54 5.78 -28.85
CA LEU A 248 -7.29 6.21 -27.47
C LEU A 248 -5.79 6.43 -27.21
N ASP A 249 -5.48 7.37 -26.32
CA ASP A 249 -4.13 7.59 -25.81
C ASP A 249 -3.62 6.35 -25.07
N VAL A 250 -2.35 5.98 -25.31
CA VAL A 250 -1.69 4.82 -24.72
C VAL A 250 -0.88 5.26 -23.50
N LEU A 251 -1.32 4.87 -22.31
CA LEU A 251 -0.67 5.23 -21.05
C LEU A 251 0.21 4.07 -20.54
N PRO A 252 1.55 4.19 -20.53
CA PRO A 252 2.41 3.22 -19.86
C PRO A 252 2.32 3.37 -18.34
N VAL A 253 2.05 2.27 -17.63
CA VAL A 253 1.91 2.24 -16.17
C VAL A 253 2.74 1.10 -15.59
N MET A 254 3.40 1.32 -14.45
CA MET A 254 4.05 0.26 -13.67
C MET A 254 3.18 -0.13 -12.49
N LEU A 255 2.96 -1.43 -12.27
CA LEU A 255 2.48 -1.98 -10.99
C LEU A 255 3.63 -2.69 -10.27
N GLY A 256 3.71 -2.53 -8.95
CA GLY A 256 4.84 -3.02 -8.15
C GLY A 256 6.14 -2.19 -8.38
N PRO A 257 7.29 -2.65 -7.86
CA PRO A 257 7.52 -3.92 -7.16
C PRO A 257 7.06 -3.94 -5.69
N VAL A 258 6.64 -2.80 -5.14
CA VAL A 258 6.08 -2.68 -3.78
C VAL A 258 4.66 -2.11 -3.86
N MET A 259 3.65 -2.87 -3.45
CA MET A 259 2.25 -2.44 -3.43
C MET A 259 1.47 -3.29 -2.42
N ALA A 260 0.42 -2.75 -1.80
CA ALA A 260 -0.43 -3.51 -0.88
C ALA A 260 -1.19 -4.65 -1.60
N TYR A 261 -1.25 -5.82 -0.95
CA TYR A 261 -1.88 -7.04 -1.46
C TYR A 261 -1.36 -7.47 -2.84
N TRP A 262 -0.03 -7.36 -3.02
CA TRP A 262 0.67 -7.66 -4.26
C TRP A 262 1.99 -8.39 -3.95
N PRO A 263 2.42 -9.40 -4.73
CA PRO A 263 3.67 -10.10 -4.50
C PRO A 263 4.87 -9.14 -4.57
N THR A 264 5.61 -8.98 -3.47
CA THR A 264 6.74 -8.05 -3.44
C THR A 264 7.86 -8.50 -4.39
N GLY A 265 8.46 -7.56 -5.11
CA GLY A 265 9.46 -7.82 -6.15
C GLY A 265 8.86 -8.10 -7.54
N LEU A 266 7.56 -8.39 -7.65
CA LEU A 266 6.88 -8.47 -8.94
C LEU A 266 6.63 -7.05 -9.48
N ALA A 267 7.37 -6.61 -10.49
CA ALA A 267 7.03 -5.42 -11.27
C ALA A 267 6.38 -5.84 -12.60
N VAL A 268 5.25 -5.23 -12.95
CA VAL A 268 4.56 -5.45 -14.23
C VAL A 268 4.40 -4.13 -14.97
N ALA A 269 4.95 -4.06 -16.18
CA ALA A 269 4.75 -2.97 -17.11
C ALA A 269 3.43 -3.20 -17.88
N LEU A 270 2.52 -2.24 -17.77
CA LEU A 270 1.24 -2.21 -18.46
C LEU A 270 1.24 -1.13 -19.54
N LYS A 271 0.46 -1.34 -20.60
CA LYS A 271 -0.05 -0.27 -21.46
C LYS A 271 -1.57 -0.26 -21.36
N LEU A 272 -2.10 0.86 -20.89
CA LEU A 272 -3.54 1.10 -20.80
C LEU A 272 -4.02 1.88 -22.02
N GLN A 273 -5.27 1.67 -22.40
CA GLN A 273 -6.05 2.60 -23.21
C GLN A 273 -7.39 2.81 -22.52
N GLY A 274 -7.65 4.05 -22.11
CA GLY A 274 -8.68 4.32 -21.09
C GLY A 274 -8.29 3.62 -19.77
N ASP A 275 -9.21 2.83 -19.24
CA ASP A 275 -9.02 1.96 -18.07
C ASP A 275 -8.52 0.54 -18.43
N VAL A 276 -8.59 0.12 -19.70
CA VAL A 276 -8.32 -1.26 -20.14
C VAL A 276 -6.83 -1.51 -20.41
N ILE A 277 -6.31 -2.59 -19.84
CA ILE A 277 -4.97 -3.14 -20.11
C ILE A 277 -4.95 -3.80 -21.49
N GLN A 278 -4.18 -3.22 -22.41
CA GLN A 278 -3.97 -3.74 -23.77
C GLN A 278 -2.71 -4.62 -23.87
N GLN A 279 -1.69 -4.32 -23.07
CA GLN A 279 -0.47 -5.12 -22.95
C GLN A 279 -0.03 -5.19 -21.48
N ALA A 280 0.43 -6.37 -21.05
CA ALA A 280 1.05 -6.59 -19.75
C ALA A 280 2.32 -7.44 -19.95
N ALA A 281 3.42 -7.04 -19.31
CA ALA A 281 4.69 -7.77 -19.33
C ALA A 281 5.43 -7.60 -18.01
N VAL A 282 6.07 -8.66 -17.52
CA VAL A 282 6.86 -8.58 -16.28
C VAL A 282 8.17 -7.85 -16.53
N ARG A 283 8.56 -6.98 -15.60
CA ARG A 283 9.80 -6.21 -15.61
C ARG A 283 10.76 -6.78 -14.58
N GLY A 284 11.87 -7.33 -15.06
CA GLY A 284 12.75 -8.16 -14.25
C GLY A 284 12.15 -9.54 -13.96
N ARG A 285 12.96 -10.47 -13.46
CA ARG A 285 12.47 -11.68 -12.80
C ARG A 285 12.93 -11.58 -11.34
N PRO A 286 12.02 -11.55 -10.35
CA PRO A 286 12.43 -11.51 -8.95
C PRO A 286 13.29 -12.74 -8.63
N GLU A 287 14.32 -12.54 -7.82
CA GLU A 287 15.24 -13.61 -7.43
C GLU A 287 14.57 -14.52 -6.40
N ALA A 288 14.78 -15.83 -6.54
CA ALA A 288 14.19 -16.84 -5.68
C ALA A 288 14.87 -16.86 -4.31
N GLY A 289 14.18 -16.32 -3.30
CA GLY A 289 14.61 -16.41 -1.91
C GLY A 289 14.22 -17.75 -1.25
N PRO A 290 14.78 -18.07 -0.07
CA PRO A 290 14.61 -19.36 0.59
C PRO A 290 13.24 -19.57 1.30
N GLY A 291 12.24 -18.72 1.05
CA GLY A 291 10.99 -18.68 1.82
C GLY A 291 9.97 -19.76 1.44
N GLN A 292 10.07 -20.34 0.26
CA GLN A 292 9.25 -21.48 -0.18
C GLN A 292 9.18 -22.57 0.90
N ARG A 293 10.34 -22.93 1.46
CA ARG A 293 10.49 -23.93 2.54
C ARG A 293 9.77 -23.58 3.83
N PHE A 294 9.60 -22.29 4.15
CA PHE A 294 8.83 -21.85 5.31
C PHE A 294 7.34 -22.12 5.09
N TRP A 295 6.82 -21.85 3.89
CA TRP A 295 5.41 -22.07 3.56
C TRP A 295 5.06 -23.55 3.35
N GLU A 296 5.99 -24.35 2.82
CA GLU A 296 5.88 -25.82 2.76
C GLU A 296 5.69 -26.47 4.14
N GLN A 297 6.38 -25.93 5.16
CA GLN A 297 6.25 -26.38 6.56
C GLN A 297 4.93 -25.93 7.20
N HIS A 298 4.31 -24.85 6.69
CA HIS A 298 3.10 -24.25 7.25
C HIS A 298 1.98 -24.11 6.20
N PRO A 299 1.53 -25.19 5.52
CA PRO A 299 0.66 -25.10 4.34
C PRO A 299 -0.72 -24.51 4.63
N VAL A 300 -1.23 -24.66 5.86
CA VAL A 300 -2.51 -24.05 6.28
C VAL A 300 -2.35 -22.55 6.55
N ALA A 301 -1.21 -22.13 7.11
CA ALA A 301 -0.89 -20.70 7.23
C ALA A 301 -0.69 -20.06 5.85
N SER A 302 0.02 -20.74 4.92
CA SER A 302 0.18 -20.30 3.53
C SER A 302 -1.17 -20.06 2.84
N ARG A 303 -2.09 -21.04 2.88
CA ARG A 303 -3.46 -20.84 2.33
C ARG A 303 -4.21 -19.68 2.98
N LEU A 304 -4.07 -19.49 4.30
CA LEU A 304 -4.72 -18.38 5.01
C LEU A 304 -4.08 -17.02 4.67
N ASP A 305 -2.77 -16.95 4.46
CA ASP A 305 -2.08 -15.73 4.04
C ASP A 305 -2.54 -15.28 2.64
N ARG A 306 -2.68 -16.23 1.70
CA ARG A 306 -3.28 -15.99 0.36
C ARG A 306 -4.74 -15.52 0.45
N VAL A 307 -5.51 -16.02 1.42
CA VAL A 307 -6.87 -15.52 1.71
C VAL A 307 -6.85 -14.10 2.27
N ILE A 308 -5.90 -13.74 3.14
CA ILE A 308 -5.78 -12.38 3.71
C ILE A 308 -5.59 -11.36 2.58
N ASP A 309 -4.68 -11.61 1.63
CA ASP A 309 -4.42 -10.69 0.54
C ASP A 309 -5.61 -10.55 -0.40
N LEU A 310 -6.22 -11.67 -0.84
CA LEU A 310 -7.36 -11.64 -1.76
C LEU A 310 -8.59 -10.96 -1.14
N VAL A 311 -8.93 -11.25 0.12
CA VAL A 311 -10.11 -10.63 0.75
C VAL A 311 -9.82 -9.22 1.28
N GLY A 312 -8.56 -8.90 1.59
CA GLY A 312 -8.12 -7.53 1.90
C GLY A 312 -8.18 -6.61 0.68
N LEU A 313 -7.74 -7.10 -0.49
CA LEU A 313 -7.86 -6.38 -1.76
C LEU A 313 -9.32 -6.15 -2.18
N LEU A 314 -10.24 -7.07 -1.83
CA LEU A 314 -11.68 -6.89 -1.98
C LEU A 314 -12.31 -5.91 -0.96
N GLY A 315 -11.54 -5.33 -0.04
CA GLY A 315 -12.06 -4.47 1.04
C GLY A 315 -12.89 -5.22 2.09
N TRP A 316 -12.73 -6.54 2.21
CA TRP A 316 -13.46 -7.36 3.19
C TRP A 316 -12.67 -7.52 4.48
N ASP A 317 -12.35 -6.40 5.14
CA ASP A 317 -11.41 -6.33 6.26
C ASP A 317 -11.76 -7.27 7.43
N THR A 318 -13.05 -7.44 7.73
CA THR A 318 -13.52 -8.36 8.80
C THR A 318 -13.32 -9.85 8.47
N ALA A 319 -13.00 -10.19 7.22
CA ALA A 319 -12.51 -11.50 6.84
C ALA A 319 -10.97 -11.54 6.84
N ALA A 320 -10.29 -10.50 6.37
CA ALA A 320 -8.83 -10.41 6.39
C ALA A 320 -8.26 -10.48 7.82
N VAL A 321 -8.84 -9.73 8.77
CA VAL A 321 -8.48 -9.78 10.20
C VAL A 321 -8.72 -11.17 10.79
N TYR A 322 -9.87 -11.80 10.50
CA TYR A 322 -10.18 -13.12 11.03
C TYR A 322 -9.30 -14.22 10.40
N ALA A 323 -8.99 -14.13 9.11
CA ALA A 323 -8.03 -15.01 8.43
C ALA A 323 -6.63 -14.86 9.02
N ARG A 324 -6.20 -13.63 9.38
CA ARG A 324 -4.94 -13.37 10.09
C ARG A 324 -4.90 -14.06 11.46
N MET A 325 -5.94 -13.90 12.28
CA MET A 325 -6.05 -14.62 13.57
C MET A 325 -5.96 -16.15 13.41
N LEU A 326 -6.52 -16.71 12.33
CA LEU A 326 -6.44 -18.14 12.04
C LEU A 326 -5.04 -18.54 11.53
N ARG A 327 -4.39 -17.71 10.69
CA ARG A 327 -3.02 -17.91 10.20
C ARG A 327 -2.04 -17.95 11.36
N ASP A 328 -2.13 -16.97 12.26
CA ASP A 328 -1.22 -16.81 13.39
C ASP A 328 -1.42 -17.93 14.42
N ARG A 329 -2.66 -18.40 14.60
CA ARG A 329 -2.93 -19.66 15.33
C ARG A 329 -2.30 -20.88 14.65
N ALA A 330 -2.43 -21.00 13.32
CA ALA A 330 -1.90 -22.13 12.56
C ALA A 330 -0.35 -22.17 12.57
N LEU A 331 0.30 -21.01 12.63
CA LEU A 331 1.76 -20.90 12.85
C LEU A 331 2.15 -21.31 14.27
N ALA A 332 1.41 -20.87 15.29
CA ALA A 332 1.76 -21.11 16.69
C ALA A 332 1.42 -22.52 17.21
N ALA A 333 0.40 -23.18 16.66
CA ALA A 333 -0.15 -24.44 17.19
C ALA A 333 -0.49 -25.50 16.12
N GLY A 334 -0.22 -25.23 14.84
CA GLY A 334 -0.64 -26.10 13.74
C GLY A 334 -2.13 -26.00 13.41
N ALA A 335 -2.57 -26.84 12.48
CA ALA A 335 -3.93 -26.84 11.95
C ALA A 335 -4.92 -27.61 12.86
N ASP A 336 -5.23 -27.05 14.03
CA ASP A 336 -6.19 -27.63 14.98
C ASP A 336 -7.65 -27.47 14.53
N ASP A 337 -8.57 -28.16 15.22
CA ASP A 337 -10.00 -28.13 14.92
C ASP A 337 -10.59 -26.71 14.92
N ARG A 338 -10.02 -25.77 15.70
CA ARG A 338 -10.46 -24.37 15.76
C ARG A 338 -10.01 -23.58 14.53
N VAL A 339 -8.81 -23.85 14.01
CA VAL A 339 -8.37 -23.32 12.70
C VAL A 339 -9.31 -23.83 11.61
N LEU A 340 -9.58 -25.15 11.57
CA LEU A 340 -10.41 -25.77 10.55
C LEU A 340 -11.88 -25.32 10.62
N GLU A 341 -12.47 -25.19 11.81
CA GLU A 341 -13.82 -24.63 11.97
C GLU A 341 -13.88 -23.15 11.54
N GLY A 342 -12.83 -22.38 11.84
CA GLY A 342 -12.68 -20.99 11.41
C GLY A 342 -12.60 -20.84 9.89
N MET A 343 -11.85 -21.72 9.20
CA MET A 343 -11.82 -21.80 7.73
C MET A 343 -13.20 -22.18 7.17
N ALA A 344 -13.88 -23.17 7.76
CA ALA A 344 -15.25 -23.53 7.38
C ALA A 344 -16.27 -22.40 7.66
N LYS A 345 -16.03 -21.55 8.67
CA LYS A 345 -16.84 -20.35 8.96
C LYS A 345 -16.59 -19.26 7.92
N LEU A 346 -15.34 -19.04 7.48
CA LEU A 346 -15.00 -18.15 6.36
C LEU A 346 -15.62 -18.65 5.04
N SER A 347 -15.49 -19.93 4.71
CA SER A 347 -16.09 -20.53 3.51
C SER A 347 -17.63 -20.36 3.49
N ARG A 348 -18.29 -20.56 4.64
CA ARG A 348 -19.73 -20.30 4.81
C ARG A 348 -20.10 -18.81 4.67
N ARG A 349 -19.26 -17.87 5.12
CA ARG A 349 -19.46 -16.42 4.89
C ARG A 349 -19.29 -16.06 3.41
N ALA A 350 -18.23 -16.55 2.76
CA ALA A 350 -17.94 -16.28 1.35
C ALA A 350 -19.07 -16.79 0.44
N ARG A 351 -19.52 -18.04 0.64
CA ARG A 351 -20.65 -18.66 -0.10
C ARG A 351 -21.99 -17.93 0.07
N ARG A 352 -22.14 -17.12 1.13
CA ARG A 352 -23.33 -16.29 1.42
C ARG A 352 -23.18 -14.83 0.99
N SER A 353 -22.00 -14.40 0.56
CA SER A 353 -21.76 -13.01 0.14
C SER A 353 -22.01 -12.85 -1.36
N PRO A 354 -23.06 -12.13 -1.79
CA PRO A 354 -23.30 -11.88 -3.21
C PRO A 354 -22.19 -11.02 -3.82
N PHE A 355 -21.61 -10.10 -3.04
CA PHE A 355 -20.48 -9.26 -3.47
C PHE A 355 -19.24 -10.09 -3.81
N VAL A 356 -18.76 -10.93 -2.88
CA VAL A 356 -17.57 -11.78 -3.11
C VAL A 356 -17.80 -12.75 -4.28
N ARG A 357 -19.03 -13.24 -4.46
CA ARG A 357 -19.39 -14.07 -5.61
C ARG A 357 -19.43 -13.29 -6.92
N LEU A 358 -19.89 -12.03 -6.92
CA LEU A 358 -19.95 -11.19 -8.12
C LEU A 358 -18.54 -10.73 -8.55
N SER A 359 -17.69 -10.31 -7.60
CA SER A 359 -16.35 -9.78 -7.89
C SER A 359 -15.31 -10.82 -8.32
N LEU A 360 -15.51 -12.10 -7.98
CA LEU A 360 -14.53 -13.16 -8.24
C LEU A 360 -14.99 -14.25 -9.23
N ARG A 361 -16.30 -14.39 -9.51
CA ARG A 361 -16.79 -15.48 -10.36
C ARG A 361 -16.64 -15.14 -11.84
N GLY A 362 -15.95 -16.00 -12.59
CA GLY A 362 -15.50 -15.74 -13.96
C GLY A 362 -14.12 -15.08 -14.06
N LEU A 363 -13.59 -14.52 -12.98
CA LEU A 363 -12.27 -13.86 -12.98
C LEU A 363 -11.14 -14.90 -13.01
N ALA A 364 -10.13 -14.66 -13.86
CA ALA A 364 -8.92 -15.49 -13.98
C ALA A 364 -9.22 -17.00 -14.06
N ARG A 365 -9.99 -17.43 -15.07
CA ARG A 365 -10.28 -18.83 -15.36
C ARG A 365 -9.05 -19.53 -15.93
N VAL A 366 -8.63 -20.64 -15.32
CA VAL A 366 -7.47 -21.42 -15.78
C VAL A 366 -7.76 -22.93 -15.71
N GLY A 367 -7.05 -23.70 -16.53
CA GLY A 367 -7.23 -25.15 -16.70
C GLY A 367 -8.43 -25.50 -17.58
N PRO A 368 -8.54 -26.77 -18.01
CA PRO A 368 -9.62 -27.23 -18.88
C PRO A 368 -11.01 -27.16 -18.22
N GLU A 369 -11.07 -27.21 -16.88
CA GLU A 369 -12.30 -27.05 -16.10
C GLU A 369 -12.69 -25.57 -15.89
N GLY A 370 -11.81 -24.62 -16.24
CA GLY A 370 -12.09 -23.18 -16.18
C GLY A 370 -12.26 -22.63 -14.76
N VAL A 371 -11.47 -23.13 -13.80
CA VAL A 371 -11.54 -22.76 -12.38
C VAL A 371 -11.26 -21.27 -12.21
N ASP A 372 -12.18 -20.52 -11.59
CA ASP A 372 -12.07 -19.06 -11.39
C ASP A 372 -11.57 -18.68 -9.99
N ALA A 373 -11.36 -17.38 -9.76
CA ALA A 373 -10.88 -16.82 -8.50
C ALA A 373 -11.80 -17.11 -7.31
N TYR A 374 -13.11 -17.22 -7.53
CA TYR A 374 -14.07 -17.57 -6.47
C TYR A 374 -13.95 -19.05 -6.10
N ASP A 375 -13.85 -19.92 -7.11
CA ASP A 375 -13.69 -21.36 -6.88
C ASP A 375 -12.32 -21.67 -6.23
N ARG A 376 -11.24 -20.93 -6.57
CA ARG A 376 -9.94 -20.97 -5.86
C ARG A 376 -10.04 -20.53 -4.39
N LEU A 377 -10.69 -19.40 -4.10
CA LEU A 377 -10.91 -18.93 -2.72
C LEU A 377 -11.64 -19.99 -1.87
N LEU A 378 -12.63 -20.68 -2.45
CA LEU A 378 -13.34 -21.76 -1.75
C LEU A 378 -12.48 -23.02 -1.56
N GLY A 379 -11.54 -23.30 -2.46
CA GLY A 379 -10.54 -24.36 -2.32
C GLY A 379 -9.50 -24.06 -1.23
N TRP A 380 -8.99 -22.83 -1.16
CA TRP A 380 -8.07 -22.41 -0.09
C TRP A 380 -8.70 -22.49 1.31
N LEU A 381 -10.01 -22.27 1.39
CA LEU A 381 -10.82 -22.40 2.61
C LEU A 381 -11.40 -23.81 2.84
N ALA A 382 -11.00 -24.82 2.06
CA ALA A 382 -11.42 -26.20 2.25
C ALA A 382 -10.67 -26.89 3.40
N ALA A 383 -11.31 -27.91 3.99
CA ALA A 383 -10.75 -28.67 5.11
C ALA A 383 -9.57 -29.58 4.71
N ASP A 384 -9.42 -29.93 3.43
CA ASP A 384 -8.21 -30.61 2.96
C ASP A 384 -6.99 -29.67 3.11
N THR A 385 -6.01 -30.11 3.88
CA THR A 385 -4.77 -29.37 4.16
C THR A 385 -3.65 -29.68 3.17
N ARG A 386 -3.86 -30.64 2.24
CA ARG A 386 -2.85 -31.10 1.27
C ARG A 386 -2.96 -30.42 -0.10
N SER A 387 -4.14 -29.94 -0.48
CA SER A 387 -4.31 -29.12 -1.69
C SER A 387 -3.49 -27.83 -1.59
N ALA A 388 -2.38 -27.77 -2.31
CA ALA A 388 -1.55 -26.58 -2.44
C ALA A 388 -2.35 -25.42 -3.10
N PRO A 389 -2.04 -24.14 -2.79
CA PRO A 389 -2.58 -23.02 -3.55
C PRO A 389 -2.23 -23.14 -5.04
N TYR A 390 -3.19 -22.94 -5.93
CA TYR A 390 -2.91 -22.86 -7.36
C TYR A 390 -2.06 -21.62 -7.69
N THR A 391 -0.84 -21.85 -8.18
CA THR A 391 0.05 -20.85 -8.78
C THR A 391 0.00 -20.95 -10.31
N ALA A 392 0.41 -19.88 -10.98
CA ALA A 392 0.66 -19.88 -12.42
C ALA A 392 2.07 -19.35 -12.71
N ASP A 393 2.53 -19.57 -13.93
CA ASP A 393 3.69 -18.88 -14.48
C ASP A 393 3.38 -17.41 -14.78
N LEU A 394 4.45 -16.61 -14.88
CA LEU A 394 4.38 -15.17 -15.06
C LEU A 394 3.71 -14.73 -16.39
N ASP A 395 3.82 -15.54 -17.45
CA ASP A 395 3.28 -15.23 -18.77
C ASP A 395 1.77 -15.48 -18.81
N THR A 396 1.31 -16.60 -18.22
CA THR A 396 -0.11 -16.88 -17.95
C THR A 396 -0.72 -15.79 -17.08
N THR A 397 -0.05 -15.36 -16.00
CA THR A 397 -0.53 -14.25 -15.16
C THR A 397 -0.69 -12.96 -15.97
N CYS A 398 0.30 -12.58 -16.81
CA CYS A 398 0.20 -11.37 -17.65
C CYS A 398 -0.89 -11.48 -18.72
N ALA A 399 -1.02 -12.63 -19.38
CA ALA A 399 -2.08 -12.87 -20.36
C ALA A 399 -3.49 -12.74 -19.73
N LEU A 400 -3.64 -13.12 -18.46
CA LEU A 400 -4.88 -12.93 -17.69
C LEU A 400 -5.11 -11.50 -17.22
N MET A 401 -4.12 -10.59 -17.30
CA MET A 401 -4.32 -9.16 -17.03
C MET A 401 -4.83 -8.38 -18.26
N VAL A 402 -4.60 -8.88 -19.48
CA VAL A 402 -5.05 -8.22 -20.72
C VAL A 402 -6.58 -8.25 -20.85
N GLY A 403 -7.15 -7.15 -21.34
CA GLY A 403 -8.59 -6.95 -21.50
C GLY A 403 -9.35 -6.61 -20.21
N ARG A 404 -8.64 -6.17 -19.16
CA ARG A 404 -9.17 -5.86 -17.82
C ARG A 404 -8.72 -4.51 -17.31
N ASP A 405 -9.39 -4.00 -16.29
CA ASP A 405 -8.91 -2.83 -15.53
C ASP A 405 -7.84 -3.19 -14.48
N ILE A 406 -7.22 -2.19 -13.86
CA ILE A 406 -6.16 -2.34 -12.85
C ILE A 406 -6.63 -3.09 -11.59
N ALA A 407 -7.87 -2.89 -11.14
CA ALA A 407 -8.41 -3.53 -9.94
C ALA A 407 -8.72 -5.01 -10.21
N GLU A 408 -9.36 -5.34 -11.35
CA GLU A 408 -9.48 -6.72 -11.81
C GLU A 408 -8.11 -7.38 -11.95
N ALA A 409 -7.14 -6.72 -12.58
CA ALA A 409 -5.79 -7.27 -12.77
C ALA A 409 -5.02 -7.50 -11.45
N ARG A 410 -5.23 -6.66 -10.43
CA ARG A 410 -4.73 -6.94 -9.08
C ARG A 410 -5.45 -8.13 -8.43
N LEU A 411 -6.76 -8.30 -8.65
CA LEU A 411 -7.51 -9.47 -8.18
C LEU A 411 -7.12 -10.77 -8.92
N VAL A 412 -6.74 -10.71 -10.20
CA VAL A 412 -6.10 -11.82 -10.95
C VAL A 412 -4.88 -12.29 -10.16
N VAL A 413 -3.92 -11.39 -9.92
CA VAL A 413 -2.66 -11.70 -9.20
C VAL A 413 -2.92 -12.14 -7.75
N ALA A 414 -3.80 -11.49 -6.99
CA ALA A 414 -4.11 -11.91 -5.62
C ALA A 414 -4.82 -13.28 -5.55
N SER A 415 -5.59 -13.65 -6.59
CA SER A 415 -6.24 -14.97 -6.69
C SER A 415 -5.31 -16.08 -7.20
N MET A 416 -4.14 -15.72 -7.71
CA MET A 416 -3.21 -16.59 -8.44
C MET A 416 -1.82 -15.94 -8.43
N PRO A 417 -1.18 -15.78 -7.25
CA PRO A 417 0.12 -15.13 -7.18
C PRO A 417 1.13 -16.00 -7.94
N PRO A 418 1.87 -15.43 -8.91
CA PRO A 418 2.81 -16.18 -9.72
C PRO A 418 3.92 -16.77 -8.86
N ASP A 419 4.47 -17.90 -9.31
CA ASP A 419 5.58 -18.54 -8.60
C ASP A 419 6.89 -17.79 -8.87
N LEU A 420 7.19 -16.85 -7.98
CA LEU A 420 8.42 -16.05 -7.99
C LEU A 420 9.65 -16.87 -7.55
N GLU A 421 9.47 -18.05 -6.96
CA GLU A 421 10.54 -18.85 -6.36
C GLU A 421 11.01 -19.96 -7.30
N SER A 422 10.11 -20.75 -7.93
CA SER A 422 10.54 -21.77 -8.91
C SER A 422 11.01 -21.18 -10.26
N SER A 423 10.58 -19.96 -10.58
CA SER A 423 10.91 -19.30 -11.87
C SER A 423 12.41 -19.06 -12.08
N ALA A 424 13.25 -19.10 -11.05
CA ALA A 424 14.69 -18.88 -11.17
C ALA A 424 15.48 -20.13 -11.65
N GLU A 425 15.05 -21.34 -11.26
CA GLU A 425 15.84 -22.57 -11.50
C GLU A 425 15.96 -22.94 -12.99
N SER A 426 14.90 -22.69 -13.77
CA SER A 426 14.82 -23.05 -15.20
C SER A 426 15.93 -22.45 -16.07
N THR A 427 16.58 -21.38 -15.62
CA THR A 427 17.66 -20.69 -16.36
C THR A 427 19.03 -21.35 -16.21
N HIS A 428 19.27 -22.19 -15.19
CA HIS A 428 20.60 -22.70 -14.88
C HIS A 428 21.01 -24.00 -15.62
N HIS A 429 20.10 -24.62 -16.39
CA HIS A 429 20.34 -25.94 -17.00
C HIS A 429 20.63 -25.95 -18.51
N LEU A 430 20.79 -24.77 -19.14
CA LEU A 430 21.08 -24.64 -20.58
C LEU A 430 22.50 -24.13 -20.90
N GLY A 431 23.39 -24.04 -19.91
CA GLY A 431 24.73 -23.46 -20.03
C GLY A 431 25.90 -24.42 -19.76
N GLY A 432 25.77 -25.72 -20.08
CA GLY A 432 26.66 -26.76 -19.53
C GLY A 432 27.02 -27.93 -20.47
N GLY A 433 27.12 -27.73 -21.78
CA GLY A 433 27.46 -28.84 -22.70
C GLY A 433 28.02 -28.41 -24.06
N GLY A 434 29.34 -28.28 -24.17
CA GLY A 434 29.99 -28.20 -25.50
C GLY A 434 31.35 -27.50 -25.59
N ARG A 435 32.41 -28.14 -25.10
CA ARG A 435 33.71 -28.25 -25.80
C ARG A 435 34.65 -29.23 -25.12
#